data_AF-A0A498ENN7-F1
#
_entry.id   AF-A0A498ENN7-F1
#
_cell.length_a   1.000
_cell.length_b   1.000
_cell.length_c   1.000
_cell.angle_alpha   90.00
_cell.angle_beta   90.00
_cell.angle_gamma   90.00
#
_symmetry.space_group_name_H-M   'P 1'
#
loop_
_entity.id
_entity.type
_entity.pdbx_description
1 polymer ?
#
loop_
_entity_poly.entity_id
_entity_poly.type
_entity_poly.pdbx_seq_one_letter_code
_entity_poly.pdbx_strand_id
1 'polypeptide(L)'
;LAHYDGESRITLRFLDHRTGQHESLKLSQHELILRLIKHIPEKHFRMIRYFGFLANRVVSKQLPLVKKALGQDEEVKVPAITHSSLSQRLLRTDPYSCLLCGARMVFSRALGATRLAVLVSNAGEIARMRYGS
;
A
#
# COMPACT_ATOMS: atom_id res chain seq x y z
N LEU A 1 -45.91 -13.15 -19.69
CA LEU A 1 -44.97 -12.38 -18.85
C LEU A 1 -45.79 -11.58 -17.85
N ALA A 2 -45.89 -12.05 -16.62
CA ALA A 2 -46.82 -11.53 -15.63
C ALA A 2 -46.13 -10.46 -14.76
N HIS A 3 -46.84 -9.34 -14.57
CA HIS A 3 -46.60 -8.28 -13.58
C HIS A 3 -45.37 -7.40 -13.80
N TYR A 4 -45.50 -6.38 -14.65
CA TYR A 4 -44.58 -5.24 -14.69
C TYR A 4 -45.40 -3.97 -14.48
N ASP A 5 -45.45 -3.48 -13.24
CA ASP A 5 -46.21 -2.29 -12.85
C ASP A 5 -45.35 -1.02 -12.74
N GLY A 6 -44.03 -1.09 -12.95
CA GLY A 6 -43.12 0.06 -12.83
C GLY A 6 -42.99 0.65 -11.41
N GLU A 7 -43.85 0.22 -10.48
CA GLU A 7 -43.93 0.68 -9.08
C GLU A 7 -43.27 -0.30 -8.10
N SER A 8 -42.95 -1.52 -8.54
CA SER A 8 -42.30 -2.53 -7.70
C SER A 8 -40.94 -2.08 -7.17
N ARG A 9 -40.88 -1.90 -5.84
CA ARG A 9 -39.63 -1.65 -5.11
C ARG A 9 -38.78 -2.94 -5.09
N ILE A 10 -37.55 -2.83 -5.54
CA ILE A 10 -36.55 -3.90 -5.55
C ILE A 10 -35.80 -3.88 -4.21
N THR A 11 -35.60 -5.05 -3.60
CA THR A 11 -34.79 -5.19 -2.38
C THR A 11 -33.45 -5.85 -2.72
N LEU A 12 -32.35 -5.17 -2.44
CA LEU A 12 -30.99 -5.70 -2.57
C LEU A 12 -30.44 -6.07 -1.20
N ARG A 13 -29.91 -7.28 -1.05
CA ARG A 13 -29.17 -7.68 0.16
C ARG A 13 -27.67 -7.60 -0.11
N PHE A 14 -26.92 -6.92 0.74
CA PHE A 14 -25.48 -6.70 0.58
C PHE A 14 -24.76 -6.83 1.93
N LEU A 15 -23.44 -7.00 1.90
CA LEU A 15 -22.59 -6.99 3.09
C LEU A 15 -22.09 -5.55 3.33
N ASP A 16 -22.42 -4.95 4.47
CA ASP A 16 -21.81 -3.70 4.87
C ASP A 16 -20.42 -3.98 5.48
N HIS A 17 -19.37 -3.56 4.78
CA HIS A 17 -17.99 -3.74 5.23
C HIS A 17 -17.59 -2.86 6.43
N ARG A 18 -18.41 -1.87 6.81
CA ARG A 18 -18.18 -1.04 8.00
C ARG A 18 -18.62 -1.75 9.27
N THR A 19 -19.76 -2.44 9.23
CA THR A 19 -20.36 -3.14 10.37
C THR A 19 -20.11 -4.65 10.34
N GLY A 20 -19.74 -5.20 9.18
CA GLY A 20 -19.58 -6.63 8.94
C GLY A 20 -20.90 -7.40 8.83
N GLN A 21 -22.03 -6.69 8.75
CA GLN A 21 -23.37 -7.30 8.77
C GLN A 21 -24.04 -7.24 7.39
N HIS A 22 -24.96 -8.18 7.15
CA HIS A 22 -25.78 -8.14 5.95
C HIS A 22 -26.96 -7.18 6.12
N GLU A 23 -27.06 -6.21 5.22
CA GLU A 23 -28.12 -5.21 5.20
C GLU A 23 -28.98 -5.33 3.94
N SER A 24 -30.19 -4.76 4.01
CA SER A 24 -31.14 -4.74 2.89
C SER A 24 -31.46 -3.31 2.47
N LEU A 25 -31.42 -3.05 1.16
CA LEU A 25 -31.64 -1.75 0.55
C LEU A 25 -32.82 -1.83 -0.41
N LYS A 26 -33.88 -1.07 -0.12
CA LYS A 26 -35.11 -1.01 -0.92
C LYS A 26 -35.08 0.19 -1.87
N LEU A 27 -35.11 -0.06 -3.17
CA LEU A 27 -34.98 0.95 -4.22
C LEU A 27 -36.14 0.84 -5.20
N SER A 28 -36.50 1.96 -5.82
CA SER A 28 -37.26 1.90 -7.08
C SER A 28 -36.40 1.34 -8.21
N GLN A 29 -37.06 0.90 -9.29
CA GLN A 29 -36.36 0.43 -10.48
C GLN A 29 -35.50 1.53 -11.12
N HIS A 30 -36.01 2.77 -11.15
CA HIS A 30 -35.29 3.92 -11.69
C HIS A 30 -34.01 4.22 -10.89
N GLU A 31 -34.09 4.20 -9.55
CA GLU A 31 -32.91 4.38 -8.69
C GLU A 31 -31.86 3.29 -8.89
N LEU A 32 -32.30 2.03 -9.11
CA LEU A 32 -31.40 0.94 -9.40
C LEU A 32 -30.63 1.18 -10.70
N ILE A 33 -31.32 1.54 -11.78
CA ILE A 33 -30.71 1.83 -13.08
C ILE A 33 -29.72 2.99 -12.97
N LEU A 34 -30.11 4.10 -12.32
CA LEU A 34 -29.21 5.24 -12.13
C LEU A 34 -27.95 4.89 -11.33
N ARG A 35 -28.06 4.01 -10.32
CA ARG A 35 -26.89 3.53 -9.57
C ARG A 35 -26.01 2.63 -10.43
N LEU A 36 -26.60 1.78 -11.25
CA LEU A 36 -25.86 0.90 -12.15
C LEU A 36 -25.06 1.70 -13.18
N ILE A 37 -25.68 2.74 -13.78
CA ILE A 37 -25.04 3.61 -14.77
C ILE A 37 -23.81 4.32 -14.16
N LYS A 38 -23.85 4.73 -12.89
CA LYS A 38 -22.69 5.36 -12.21
C LYS A 38 -21.44 4.46 -12.15
N HIS A 39 -21.60 3.15 -12.30
CA HIS A 39 -20.48 2.19 -12.31
C HIS A 39 -19.93 1.91 -13.72
N ILE A 40 -20.60 2.41 -14.77
CA ILE A 40 -20.17 2.23 -16.17
C ILE A 40 -19.35 3.45 -16.59
N PRO A 41 -18.02 3.32 -16.76
CA PRO A 41 -17.20 4.42 -17.24
C PRO A 41 -17.48 4.71 -18.73
N GLU A 42 -17.24 5.95 -19.15
CA GLU A 42 -17.33 6.33 -20.56
C GLU A 42 -16.31 5.57 -21.42
N LYS A 43 -16.59 5.46 -22.72
CA LYS A 43 -15.68 4.81 -23.66
C LYS A 43 -14.34 5.55 -23.66
N HIS A 44 -13.26 4.80 -23.44
CA HIS A 44 -11.88 5.30 -23.28
C HIS A 44 -11.59 6.05 -21.96
N PHE A 45 -12.54 6.16 -21.04
CA PHE A 45 -12.27 6.68 -19.71
C PHE A 45 -11.42 5.68 -18.92
N ARG A 46 -10.22 6.09 -18.54
CA ARG A 46 -9.37 5.29 -17.66
C ARG A 46 -9.83 5.50 -16.22
N MET A 47 -10.49 4.49 -15.65
CA MET A 47 -10.86 4.54 -14.24
C MET A 47 -9.63 4.73 -13.36
N ILE A 48 -9.64 5.80 -12.55
CA ILE A 48 -8.56 6.13 -11.62
C ILE A 48 -9.00 5.77 -10.22
N ARG A 49 -8.27 4.84 -9.60
CA ARG A 49 -8.53 4.45 -8.21
C ARG A 49 -8.27 5.63 -7.28
N TYR A 50 -9.17 5.86 -6.33
CA TYR A 50 -9.06 6.93 -5.34
C TYR A 50 -8.80 8.32 -5.96
N PHE A 51 -9.45 8.62 -7.09
CA PHE A 51 -9.27 9.89 -7.82
C PHE A 51 -7.80 10.25 -8.13
N GLY A 52 -6.88 9.28 -8.07
CA GLY A 52 -5.46 9.45 -8.35
C GLY A 52 -4.64 10.10 -7.23
N PHE A 53 -5.25 10.61 -6.16
CA PHE A 53 -4.50 11.30 -5.10
C PHE A 53 -3.61 10.35 -4.28
N LEU A 54 -3.88 9.05 -4.33
CA LEU A 54 -3.03 8.01 -3.74
C LEU A 54 -1.92 7.50 -4.66
N ALA A 55 -1.71 8.09 -5.84
CA ALA A 55 -0.59 7.71 -6.69
C ALA A 55 0.75 8.11 -6.05
N ASN A 56 1.74 7.22 -6.05
CA ASN A 56 3.05 7.39 -5.39
C ASN A 56 3.72 8.75 -5.68
N ARG A 57 3.53 9.29 -6.89
CA ARG A 57 4.13 10.56 -7.32
C ARG A 57 3.54 11.78 -6.62
N VAL A 58 2.27 11.74 -6.21
CA VAL A 58 1.53 12.90 -5.70
C VAL A 58 0.99 12.70 -4.29
N VAL A 59 0.99 11.46 -3.77
CA VAL A 59 0.38 11.10 -2.48
C VAL A 59 0.91 11.93 -1.32
N SER A 60 2.22 12.20 -1.28
CA SER A 60 2.83 13.01 -0.21
C SER A 60 2.30 14.44 -0.17
N LYS A 61 1.89 14.99 -1.32
CA LYS A 61 1.35 16.36 -1.44
C LYS A 61 -0.17 16.40 -1.32
N GLN A 62 -0.85 15.43 -1.92
CA GLN A 62 -2.31 15.43 -2.03
C GLN A 62 -3.00 14.84 -0.79
N LEU A 63 -2.43 13.80 -0.17
CA LEU A 63 -3.04 13.15 0.98
C LEU A 63 -3.26 14.10 2.17
N PRO A 64 -2.31 15.01 2.53
CA PRO A 64 -2.54 16.00 3.59
C PRO A 64 -3.70 16.96 3.27
N LEU A 65 -3.84 17.39 2.01
CA LEU A 65 -4.91 18.29 1.59
C LEU A 65 -6.28 17.61 1.70
N VAL A 66 -6.37 16.35 1.27
CA VAL A 66 -7.60 15.55 1.37
C VAL A 66 -7.98 15.33 2.84
N LYS A 67 -7.03 14.96 3.69
CA LYS A 67 -7.28 14.78 5.14
C LYS A 67 -7.79 16.06 5.79
N LYS A 68 -7.14 17.19 5.50
CA LYS A 68 -7.57 18.51 5.98
C LYS A 68 -8.99 18.85 5.51
N ALA A 69 -9.31 18.61 4.24
CA ALA A 69 -10.63 18.85 3.69
C ALA A 69 -11.71 17.96 4.33
N LEU A 70 -11.34 16.77 4.80
CA LEU A 70 -12.22 15.84 5.50
C LEU A 70 -12.29 16.07 7.02
N GLY A 71 -11.60 17.08 7.57
CA GLY A 71 -11.52 17.30 9.02
C GLY A 71 -10.83 16.16 9.78
N GLN A 72 -9.94 15.42 9.11
CA GLN A 72 -9.12 14.39 9.74
C GLN A 72 -7.85 15.07 10.29
N ASP A 73 -7.89 15.46 11.56
CA ASP A 73 -6.75 16.07 12.25
C ASP A 73 -5.57 15.09 12.40
N GLU A 74 -4.38 15.67 12.56
CA GLU A 74 -3.05 15.10 12.28
C GLU A 74 -2.84 13.62 12.64
N GLU A 75 -2.12 12.92 11.74
CA GLU A 75 -1.58 11.60 12.04
C GLU A 75 -0.69 11.69 13.29
N VAL A 76 -1.03 10.88 14.30
CA VAL A 76 -0.10 10.57 15.39
C VAL A 76 1.22 10.19 14.74
N LYS A 77 2.31 10.91 15.08
CA LYS A 77 3.65 10.58 14.60
C LYS A 77 4.00 9.17 15.07
N VAL A 78 3.70 8.18 14.24
CA VAL A 78 4.11 6.81 14.47
C VAL A 78 5.63 6.80 14.34
N PRO A 79 6.37 6.20 15.29
CA PRO A 79 7.81 6.04 15.15
C PRO A 79 8.12 5.41 13.80
N ALA A 80 9.03 6.02 13.04
CA ALA A 80 9.42 5.48 11.75
C ALA A 80 9.97 4.06 11.96
N ILE A 81 9.28 3.07 11.40
CA ILE A 81 9.75 1.69 11.41
C ILE A 81 10.93 1.63 10.43
N THR A 82 12.13 1.56 10.96
CA THR A 82 13.36 1.44 10.17
C THR A 82 13.63 -0.02 9.81
N HIS A 83 14.43 -0.24 8.75
CA HIS A 83 14.93 -1.58 8.41
C HIS A 83 15.59 -2.28 9.61
N SER A 84 16.41 -1.57 10.40
CA SER A 84 17.01 -2.14 11.60
C SER A 84 15.97 -2.54 12.63
N SER A 85 14.94 -1.72 12.87
CA SER A 85 13.88 -2.07 13.82
C SER A 85 13.12 -3.33 13.42
N LEU A 86 12.88 -3.53 12.11
CA LEU A 86 12.26 -4.75 11.59
C LEU A 86 13.17 -5.96 11.70
N SER A 87 14.42 -5.82 11.28
CA SER A 87 15.42 -6.89 11.34
C SER A 87 15.68 -7.33 12.78
N GLN A 88 15.78 -6.39 13.72
CA GLN A 88 15.91 -6.67 15.15
C GLN A 88 14.69 -7.39 15.71
N ARG A 89 13.46 -6.99 15.34
CA ARG A 89 12.25 -7.70 15.78
C ARG A 89 12.18 -9.13 15.24
N LEU A 90 12.60 -9.34 14.00
CA LEU A 90 12.54 -10.65 13.33
C LEU A 90 13.65 -11.59 13.78
N LEU A 91 14.89 -11.11 13.77
CA LEU A 91 16.11 -11.91 13.97
C LEU A 91 16.73 -11.74 15.37
N ARG A 92 16.12 -10.90 16.23
CA ARG A 92 16.61 -10.55 17.57
C ARG A 92 18.06 -10.04 17.60
N THR A 93 18.55 -9.55 16.47
CA THR A 93 19.93 -9.14 16.26
C THR A 93 19.97 -7.80 15.53
N ASP A 94 20.83 -6.88 15.95
CA ASP A 94 21.05 -5.62 15.23
C ASP A 94 21.81 -5.89 13.92
N PRO A 95 21.23 -5.63 12.73
CA PRO A 95 21.94 -5.82 11.46
C PRO A 95 23.15 -4.90 11.30
N TYR A 96 23.29 -3.89 12.15
CA TYR A 96 24.46 -3.01 12.20
C TYR A 96 25.45 -3.36 13.31
N SER A 97 25.30 -4.50 13.98
CA SER A 97 26.27 -5.00 14.96
C SER A 97 27.05 -6.16 14.36
N CYS A 98 28.39 -6.10 14.46
CA CYS A 98 29.24 -7.22 14.07
C CYS A 98 28.96 -8.43 14.97
N LEU A 99 28.64 -9.58 14.37
CA LEU A 99 28.37 -10.84 15.08
C LEU A 99 29.60 -11.39 15.82
N LEU A 100 30.81 -10.97 15.43
CA LEU A 100 32.06 -11.48 16.00
C LEU A 100 32.58 -10.62 17.16
N CYS A 101 32.46 -9.30 17.06
CA CYS A 101 33.07 -8.37 18.03
C CYS A 101 32.09 -7.36 18.64
N GLY A 102 30.83 -7.32 18.22
CA GLY A 102 29.83 -6.36 18.70
C GLY A 102 30.05 -4.91 18.26
N ALA A 103 31.10 -4.62 17.48
CA ALA A 103 31.34 -3.28 16.95
C ALA A 103 30.27 -2.85 15.95
N ARG A 104 29.98 -1.54 15.90
CA ARG A 104 28.99 -0.98 14.96
C ARG A 104 29.52 -1.01 13.52
N MET A 105 28.80 -1.70 12.65
CA MET A 105 29.04 -1.71 11.22
C MET A 105 28.58 -0.39 10.60
N VAL A 106 29.43 0.18 9.76
CA VAL A 106 29.15 1.39 8.97
C VAL A 106 29.14 1.04 7.49
N PHE A 107 28.29 1.71 6.72
CA PHE A 107 28.31 1.56 5.27
C PHE A 107 29.64 2.07 4.72
N SER A 108 30.26 1.28 3.86
CA SER A 108 31.53 1.62 3.22
C SER A 108 31.36 1.79 1.71
N ARG A 109 30.86 0.76 1.03
CA ARG A 109 30.54 0.80 -0.41
C ARG A 109 29.49 -0.23 -0.78
N ALA A 110 28.86 -0.04 -1.94
CA ALA A 110 28.01 -1.05 -2.58
C ALA A 110 28.73 -1.62 -3.81
N LEU A 111 28.72 -2.93 -3.98
CA LEU A 111 29.22 -3.60 -5.18
C LEU A 111 28.02 -3.95 -6.06
N GLY A 112 27.95 -3.34 -7.24
CA GLY A 112 26.88 -3.59 -8.22
C GLY A 112 27.22 -4.72 -9.18
N ALA A 113 26.17 -5.35 -9.76
CA ALA A 113 26.25 -6.25 -10.92
C ALA A 113 27.24 -7.44 -10.84
N THR A 114 27.70 -7.80 -9.63
CA THR A 114 28.65 -8.90 -9.44
C THR A 114 27.90 -10.21 -9.20
N ARG A 115 28.26 -11.29 -9.90
CA ARG A 115 27.66 -12.62 -9.67
C ARG A 115 27.96 -13.08 -8.24
N LEU A 116 26.98 -13.75 -7.59
CA LEU A 116 27.11 -14.23 -6.21
C LEU A 116 28.38 -15.09 -6.01
N ALA A 117 28.68 -15.99 -6.95
CA ALA A 117 29.88 -16.84 -6.87
C ALA A 117 31.18 -16.03 -6.78
N VAL A 118 31.25 -14.89 -7.48
CA VAL A 118 32.41 -14.00 -7.47
C VAL A 118 32.50 -13.23 -6.15
N LEU A 119 31.36 -12.85 -5.55
CA LEU A 119 31.35 -12.23 -4.23
C LEU A 119 31.84 -13.20 -3.15
N VAL A 120 31.39 -14.46 -3.20
CA VAL A 120 31.80 -15.50 -2.23
C VAL A 120 33.28 -15.80 -2.37
N SER A 121 33.79 -15.95 -3.59
CA SER A 121 35.22 -16.25 -3.80
C SER A 121 36.14 -15.08 -3.40
N ASN A 122 35.66 -13.84 -3.45
CA ASN A 122 36.44 -12.65 -3.11
C ASN A 122 36.08 -12.03 -1.74
N ALA A 123 35.35 -12.74 -0.88
CA ALA A 123 34.84 -12.20 0.39
C ALA A 123 35.93 -11.58 1.28
N GLY A 124 37.12 -12.17 1.33
CA GLY A 124 38.26 -11.65 2.10
C GLY A 124 38.80 -10.32 1.55
N GLU A 125 38.97 -10.21 0.24
CA GLU A 125 39.44 -8.98 -0.41
C GLU A 125 38.36 -7.87 -0.39
N ILE A 126 37.08 -8.25 -0.44
CA ILE A 126 35.97 -7.33 -0.25
C ILE A 126 35.98 -6.76 1.18
N ALA A 127 36.14 -7.62 2.20
CA ALA A 127 36.21 -7.20 3.59
C ALA A 127 37.41 -6.29 3.87
N ARG A 128 38.54 -6.50 3.18
CA ARG A 128 39.73 -5.63 3.23
C ARG A 128 39.64 -4.40 2.32
N MET A 129 38.53 -4.21 1.61
CA MET A 129 38.33 -3.11 0.67
C MET A 129 39.33 -3.07 -0.50
N ARG A 130 39.88 -4.23 -0.88
CA ARG A 130 40.89 -4.39 -1.97
C ARG A 130 40.31 -4.95 -3.27
N TYR A 131 39.09 -5.48 -3.22
CA TYR A 131 38.42 -6.02 -4.42
C TYR A 131 37.86 -4.91 -5.31
N GLY A 132 38.14 -4.94 -6.62
CA GLY A 132 37.52 -4.06 -7.62
C GLY A 132 37.99 -2.60 -7.60
N SER A 133 39.22 -2.35 -7.13
CA SER A 133 39.96 -1.10 -7.38
C SER A 133 40.58 -1.08 -8.78
#